data_AF-A0A0V1EK57-F1
#
_entry.id   AF-A0A0V1EK57-F1
#
_cell.length_a   1.000
_cell.length_b   1.000
_cell.length_c   1.000
_cell.angle_alpha   90.00
_cell.angle_beta   90.00
_cell.angle_gamma   90.00
#
_symmetry.space_group_name_H-M   'P 1'
#
loop_
_entity.id
_entity.type
_entity.pdbx_description
1 polymer ?
#
loop_
_entity_poly.entity_id
_entity_poly.type
_entity_poly.pdbx_seq_one_letter_code
_entity_poly.pdbx_strand_id
1 'polypeptide(L)' 'MASAEIEFRCFVGGLAWATDNDALERAFAPFGEIIESKIINDRMR' A
#
# COMPACT_ATOMS: atom_id res chain seq x y z
N MET A 1 -0.66 -25.68 11.29
CA MET A 1 -0.86 -24.50 12.14
C MET A 1 -1.10 -23.33 11.20
N ALA A 2 -2.35 -22.96 10.96
CA ALA A 2 -2.63 -21.70 10.30
C ALA A 2 -2.43 -20.62 11.36
N SER A 3 -1.19 -20.17 11.57
CA SER A 3 -1.04 -18.77 11.97
C SER A 3 -1.71 -18.02 10.84
N ALA A 4 -2.80 -17.29 11.12
CA ALA A 4 -3.21 -16.25 10.20
C ALA A 4 -1.93 -15.52 9.82
N GLU A 5 -1.50 -15.63 8.55
CA GLU A 5 -0.36 -14.89 8.05
C GLU A 5 -0.60 -13.48 8.52
N ILE A 6 0.27 -12.97 9.37
CA ILE A 6 0.16 -11.60 9.85
C ILE A 6 0.45 -10.75 8.62
N GLU A 7 -0.60 -10.48 7.86
CA GLU A 7 -0.56 -9.55 6.76
C GLU A 7 -0.38 -8.17 7.39
N PHE A 8 0.86 -7.70 7.39
CA PHE A 8 1.20 -6.33 7.74
C PHE A 8 0.72 -5.40 6.62
N ARG A 9 -0.60 -5.19 6.57
CA ARG A 9 -1.24 -4.33 5.58
C ARG A 9 -1.45 -2.94 6.18
N CYS A 10 -0.78 -1.95 5.61
CA CYS A 10 -0.93 -0.55 6.01
C CYS A 10 -1.93 0.16 5.09
N PHE A 11 -2.87 0.91 5.69
CA PHE A 11 -3.75 1.82 4.95
C PHE A 11 -3.16 3.23 5.00
N VAL A 12 -2.89 3.80 3.83
CA VAL A 12 -2.31 5.14 3.70
C VAL A 12 -3.36 6.07 3.10
N GLY A 13 -3.82 7.02 3.90
CA GLY A 13 -4.74 8.09 3.47
C GLY A 13 -4.01 9.39 3.16
N GLY A 14 -4.70 10.33 2.50
CA GLY A 14 -4.14 11.66 2.21
C GLY A 14 -3.08 11.66 1.09
N LEU A 15 -3.04 10.63 0.27
CA LEU A 15 -2.19 10.59 -0.91
C LEU A 15 -2.65 11.66 -1.92
N ALA A 16 -1.67 12.27 -2.60
CA ALA A 16 -1.97 13.20 -3.68
C ALA A 16 -2.66 12.45 -4.83
N TRP A 17 -3.52 13.13 -5.60
CA TRP A 17 -4.23 12.50 -6.71
C TRP A 17 -3.29 11.93 -7.80
N ALA A 18 -2.08 12.49 -7.90
CA ALA A 18 -1.04 12.04 -8.81
C ALA A 18 -0.16 10.90 -8.24
N THR A 19 -0.42 10.43 -7.01
CA THR A 19 0.31 9.29 -6.43
C THR A 19 -0.13 8.00 -7.11
N ASP A 20 0.84 7.26 -7.65
CA ASP A 20 0.66 5.93 -8.23
C ASP A 20 1.28 4.82 -7.34
N ASN A 21 1.13 3.58 -7.78
CA ASN A 21 1.62 2.41 -7.03
C ASN A 21 3.16 2.40 -6.93
N ASP A 22 3.89 2.84 -7.97
CA ASP A 22 5.36 2.83 -7.99
C ASP A 22 5.92 3.87 -7.01
N ALA A 23 5.29 5.05 -6.93
CA ALA A 23 5.61 6.06 -5.94
C ALA A 23 5.37 5.54 -4.50
N LEU A 24 4.28 4.81 -4.28
CA LEU A 24 3.99 4.20 -2.98
C LEU A 24 5.02 3.12 -2.64
N GLU A 25 5.32 2.21 -3.57
CA GLU A 25 6.29 1.14 -3.37
C GLU A 25 7.68 1.69 -3.03
N ARG A 26 8.18 2.67 -3.81
CA ARG A 26 9.47 3.32 -3.55
C ARG A 26 9.52 4.03 -2.20
N ALA A 27 8.43 4.65 -1.78
CA ALA A 27 8.36 5.34 -0.50
C ALA A 27 8.49 4.37 0.68
N PHE A 28 7.93 3.16 0.55
CA PHE A 28 7.92 2.15 1.61
C PHE A 28 9.06 1.11 1.52
N ALA A 29 9.73 0.98 0.36
CA ALA A 29 10.82 0.03 0.13
C ALA A 29 11.98 0.09 1.15
N PRO A 30 12.36 1.27 1.71
CA PRO A 30 13.40 1.33 2.74
C PRO A 30 12.99 0.68 4.07
N PHE A 31 11.70 0.48 4.31
CA PHE A 31 11.18 -0.04 5.58
C PHE A 31 10.98 -1.56 5.57
N GLY A 32 11.14 -2.22 4.42
CA GLY A 32 11.03 -3.66 4.28
C GLY A 32 10.67 -4.11 2.88
N GLU A 33 10.55 -5.43 2.72
CA GLU A 33 10.06 -6.02 1.48
C GLU A 33 8.55 -5.75 1.33
N ILE A 34 8.16 -5.26 0.15
CA ILE A 34 6.76 -5.01 -0.18
C ILE A 34 6.24 -6.20 -0.98
N ILE A 35 5.24 -6.88 -0.41
CA ILE A 35 4.58 -8.02 -1.05
C ILE A 35 3.54 -7.54 -2.07
N GLU A 36 2.76 -6.52 -1.71
CA GLU A 36 1.73 -5.93 -2.57
C GLU A 36 1.57 -4.42 -2.26
N SER A 37 1.46 -3.60 -3.31
CA SER A 37 1.09 -2.19 -3.20
C SER A 37 -0.04 -1.86 -4.17
N LYS A 38 -1.09 -1.18 -3.69
CA LYS A 38 -2.25 -0.83 -4.51
C LYS A 38 -2.85 0.51 -4.11
N ILE A 39 -2.94 1.43 -5.06
CA ILE A 39 -3.72 2.66 -4.89
C ILE A 39 -5.21 2.33 -5.04
N ILE A 40 -5.98 2.62 -3.98
CA ILE A 40 -7.44 2.55 -3.99
C ILE A 40 -7.97 3.96 -4.19
N ASN A 41 -8.33 4.28 -5.43
CA ASN A 41 -9.07 5.49 -5.74
C ASN A 41 -10.56 5.19 -5.57
N ASP A 42 -11.17 5.77 -4.53
CA ASP A 42 -12.63 5.81 -4.44
C ASP A 42 -13.13 6.67 -5.60
N ARG A 43 -13.65 6.02 -6.64
CA ARG A 43 -14.30 6.75 -7.73
C ARG A 43 -15.61 7.27 -7.17
N MET A 44 -15.59 8.51 -6.69
CA MET A 44 -16.79 9.28 -6.35
C MET A 44 -17.82 9.10 -7.48
N ARG A 45 -18.98 8.60 -7.11
CA ARG A 45 -20.18 8.57 -7.94
C ARG A 45 -20.99 9.84 -7.71
#